data_AF-A0A2S7MW27-F1
#
_entry.id   AF-A0A2S7MW27-F1
#
_cell.length_a   1.000
_cell.length_b   1.000
_cell.length_c   1.000
_cell.angle_alpha   90.00
_cell.angle_beta   90.00
_cell.angle_gamma   90.00
#
_symmetry.space_group_name_H-M   'P 1'
#
loop_
_entity.id
_entity.type
_entity.pdbx_description
1 polymer ?
#
loop_
_entity_poly.entity_id
_entity_poly.type
_entity_poly.pdbx_seq_one_letter_code
_entity_poly.pdbx_strand_id
1 'polypeptide(L)'
;MQEGFVDIHTELYCYSFEAVTNKNKWRELMMSLMTFIMLILLVILAEKMIGRFLGIKKKDVSETSGKRMNQWGRTIIMGLFLFTFIFALSKENDTILKWNYIFFLTALMGLQTILEWKYLKDSKQYLLTLISEIIIIGIFVYYVNSISYL
;
A
#
# COMPACT_ATOMS: atom_id res chain seq x y z
N MET A 1 -46.45 -6.05 15.41
CA MET A 1 -45.90 -6.27 14.06
C MET A 1 -44.48 -5.70 14.09
N GLN A 2 -43.51 -6.56 14.43
CA GLN A 2 -42.09 -6.22 14.59
C GLN A 2 -41.40 -6.51 13.25
N GLU A 3 -41.17 -5.48 12.45
CA GLU A 3 -40.26 -5.54 11.32
C GLU A 3 -39.35 -4.31 11.39
N GLY A 4 -38.04 -4.51 11.32
CA GLY A 4 -37.11 -3.39 11.15
C GLY A 4 -35.87 -3.38 12.06
N PHE A 5 -35.38 -4.53 12.52
CA PHE A 5 -34.01 -4.62 13.00
C PHE A 5 -33.28 -5.71 12.21
N VAL A 6 -33.00 -5.41 10.94
CA VAL A 6 -31.98 -6.16 10.20
C VAL A 6 -30.66 -5.75 10.83
N ASP A 7 -30.03 -6.70 11.51
CA ASP A 7 -28.79 -6.50 12.25
C ASP A 7 -27.67 -6.13 11.26
N ILE A 8 -26.91 -5.08 11.55
CA ILE A 8 -25.81 -4.59 10.69
C ILE A 8 -24.79 -5.71 10.44
N HIS A 9 -24.67 -6.64 11.39
CA HIS A 9 -23.90 -7.86 11.21
C HIS A 9 -24.41 -8.72 10.05
N THR A 10 -25.72 -8.95 9.93
CA THR A 10 -26.32 -9.79 8.90
C THR A 10 -26.12 -9.19 7.50
N GLU A 11 -26.20 -7.87 7.36
CA GLU A 11 -25.92 -7.19 6.09
C GLU A 11 -24.45 -7.30 5.67
N LEU A 12 -23.50 -7.15 6.61
CA LEU A 12 -22.07 -7.34 6.34
C LEU A 12 -21.75 -8.76 5.85
N TYR A 13 -22.39 -9.78 6.44
CA TYR A 13 -22.19 -11.17 6.05
C TYR A 13 -22.79 -11.49 4.67
N CYS A 14 -24.00 -11.02 4.37
CA CYS A 14 -24.59 -11.22 3.04
C CYS A 14 -23.77 -10.55 1.93
N TYR A 15 -23.34 -9.29 2.14
CA TYR A 15 -22.53 -8.57 1.15
C TYR A 15 -21.15 -9.19 0.93
N SER A 16 -20.50 -9.64 2.00
CA SER A 16 -19.21 -10.33 1.88
C SER A 16 -19.35 -11.67 1.16
N PHE A 17 -20.46 -12.39 1.34
CA PHE A 17 -20.72 -13.65 0.65
C PHE A 17 -21.06 -13.48 -0.84
N GLU A 18 -21.85 -12.48 -1.21
CA GLU A 18 -22.16 -12.15 -2.61
C GLU A 18 -20.91 -11.65 -3.37
N ALA A 19 -20.07 -10.84 -2.72
CA ALA A 19 -18.79 -10.42 -3.29
C ALA A 19 -17.84 -11.61 -3.57
N VAL A 20 -17.91 -12.67 -2.75
CA VAL A 20 -17.09 -13.89 -2.89
C VAL A 20 -17.58 -14.82 -4.01
N THR A 21 -18.84 -14.74 -4.43
CA THR A 21 -19.40 -15.63 -5.47
C THR A 21 -19.47 -15.00 -6.86
N ASN A 22 -19.30 -13.68 -6.96
CA ASN A 22 -19.35 -12.95 -8.23
C ASN A 22 -18.03 -13.04 -9.02
N LYS A 23 -18.06 -13.73 -10.17
CA LYS A 23 -16.91 -13.90 -11.07
C LYS A 23 -16.29 -12.58 -11.57
N ASN A 24 -17.10 -11.52 -11.73
CA ASN A 24 -16.59 -10.21 -12.17
C ASN A 24 -15.78 -9.53 -11.06
N LYS A 25 -16.22 -9.66 -9.81
CA LYS A 25 -15.51 -9.15 -8.63
C LYS A 25 -14.12 -9.80 -8.52
N TRP A 26 -14.00 -11.11 -8.74
CA TRP A 26 -12.69 -11.79 -8.76
C TRP A 26 -11.77 -11.29 -9.87
N ARG A 27 -12.31 -10.94 -11.05
CA ARG A 27 -11.49 -10.38 -12.14
C ARG A 27 -10.93 -9.00 -11.77
N GLU A 28 -11.75 -8.14 -11.17
CA GLU A 28 -11.31 -6.83 -10.68
C GLU A 28 -10.24 -6.96 -9.60
N LEU A 29 -10.41 -7.90 -8.66
CA LEU A 29 -9.40 -8.18 -7.64
C LEU A 29 -8.09 -8.68 -8.24
N MET A 30 -8.14 -9.58 -9.23
CA MET A 30 -6.94 -10.04 -9.93
C MET A 30 -6.23 -8.88 -10.63
N MET A 31 -6.96 -8.02 -11.35
CA MET A 31 -6.38 -6.84 -12.02
C MET A 31 -5.78 -5.84 -11.01
N SER A 32 -6.45 -5.64 -9.88
CA SER A 32 -5.97 -4.81 -8.78
C SER A 32 -4.66 -5.35 -8.19
N LEU A 33 -4.59 -6.65 -7.90
CA LEU A 33 -3.38 -7.31 -7.39
C LEU A 33 -2.22 -7.24 -8.39
N MET A 34 -2.49 -7.44 -9.68
CA MET A 34 -1.47 -7.30 -10.73
C MET A 34 -0.90 -5.88 -10.77
N THR A 35 -1.77 -4.87 -10.67
CA THR A 35 -1.36 -3.45 -10.62
C THR A 35 -0.49 -3.20 -9.38
N PHE A 36 -0.89 -3.74 -8.23
CA PHE A 36 -0.14 -3.60 -6.98
C PHE A 36 1.25 -4.24 -7.06
N ILE A 37 1.36 -5.44 -7.62
CA ILE A 37 2.66 -6.12 -7.85
C ILE A 37 3.52 -5.31 -8.81
N MET A 38 2.94 -4.78 -9.89
CA MET A 38 3.64 -3.94 -10.86
C MET A 38 4.21 -2.67 -10.21
N LEU A 39 3.45 -2.05 -9.29
CA LEU A 39 3.92 -0.89 -8.52
C LEU A 39 5.10 -1.24 -7.61
N ILE A 40 5.05 -2.37 -6.91
CA ILE A 40 6.19 -2.82 -6.08
C ILE A 40 7.44 -3.00 -6.94
N LEU A 41 7.30 -3.61 -8.13
CA LEU A 41 8.41 -3.77 -9.07
C LEU A 41 8.94 -2.42 -9.55
N LEU A 42 8.06 -1.46 -9.85
CA LEU A 42 8.44 -0.10 -10.24
C LEU A 42 9.26 0.58 -9.13
N VAL A 43 8.85 0.43 -7.86
CA VAL A 43 9.58 0.97 -6.71
C VAL A 43 10.99 0.40 -6.64
N ILE A 44 11.13 -0.93 -6.73
CA ILE A 44 12.43 -1.61 -6.67
C ILE A 44 13.34 -1.15 -7.82
N LEU A 45 12.79 -1.00 -9.03
CA LEU A 45 13.52 -0.52 -10.20
C LEU A 45 13.95 0.93 -10.04
N ALA A 46 13.05 1.81 -9.59
CA ALA A 46 13.32 3.23 -9.37
C ALA A 46 14.44 3.42 -8.34
N GLU A 47 14.34 2.77 -7.18
CA GLU A 47 15.40 2.82 -6.16
C GLU A 47 16.75 2.33 -6.71
N LYS A 48 16.75 1.24 -7.49
CA LYS A 48 17.98 0.69 -8.07
C LYS A 48 18.60 1.62 -9.10
N MET A 49 17.79 2.26 -9.94
CA MET A 49 18.24 3.22 -10.95
C MET A 49 18.78 4.49 -10.30
N ILE A 50 18.01 5.11 -9.41
CA ILE A 50 18.40 6.36 -8.73
C ILE A 50 19.60 6.10 -7.81
N GLY A 51 19.65 4.94 -7.14
CA GLY A 51 20.79 4.55 -6.29
C GLY A 51 22.09 4.39 -7.08
N ARG A 52 22.02 3.80 -8.28
CA ARG A 52 23.16 3.75 -9.22
C ARG A 52 23.58 5.14 -9.68
N PHE A 53 22.61 5.99 -10.03
CA PHE A 53 22.87 7.35 -10.49
C PHE A 53 23.53 8.22 -9.42
N LEU A 54 23.11 8.10 -8.16
CA LEU A 54 23.64 8.87 -7.03
C LEU A 54 24.89 8.24 -6.38
N GLY A 55 25.33 7.07 -6.84
CA GLY A 55 26.47 6.35 -6.25
C GLY A 55 26.24 5.88 -4.80
N ILE A 56 24.98 5.77 -4.37
CA ILE A 56 24.61 5.40 -3.00
C ILE A 56 24.67 3.88 -2.85
N LYS A 57 25.50 3.41 -1.93
CA LYS A 57 25.56 1.99 -1.56
C LYS A 57 24.43 1.67 -0.59
N LYS A 58 23.51 0.79 -1.01
CA LYS A 58 22.39 0.34 -0.18
C LYS A 58 22.91 -0.43 1.04
N LYS A 59 22.45 -0.07 2.22
CA LYS A 59 22.68 -0.80 3.48
C LYS A 59 21.33 -1.25 4.04
N ASP A 60 21.30 -2.42 4.64
CA ASP A 60 20.08 -2.95 5.21
C ASP A 60 19.87 -2.44 6.63
N VAL A 61 18.67 -1.89 6.89
CA VAL A 61 18.26 -1.49 8.25
C VAL A 61 18.24 -2.68 9.21
N SER A 62 18.08 -3.91 8.68
CA SER A 62 18.09 -5.15 9.47
C SER A 62 19.46 -5.46 10.10
N GLU A 63 20.54 -4.90 9.58
CA GLU A 63 21.90 -5.02 10.15
C GLU A 63 22.13 -4.03 11.30
N THR A 64 21.20 -3.11 11.53
CA THR A 64 21.27 -2.09 12.58
C THR A 64 20.36 -2.41 13.76
N SER A 65 20.50 -1.67 14.85
CA SER A 65 19.56 -1.70 15.98
C SER A 65 18.11 -1.36 15.58
N GLY A 66 17.89 -0.79 14.39
CA GLY A 66 16.58 -0.53 13.79
C GLY A 66 15.81 -1.78 13.33
N LYS A 67 16.41 -2.97 13.31
CA LYS A 67 15.78 -4.22 12.85
C LYS A 67 14.42 -4.49 13.50
N ARG A 68 14.35 -4.41 14.83
CA ARG A 68 13.12 -4.69 15.59
C ARG A 68 12.05 -3.65 15.27
N MET A 69 12.43 -2.37 15.17
CA MET A 69 11.50 -1.31 14.80
C MET A 69 10.95 -1.49 13.38
N ASN A 70 11.79 -1.87 12.42
CA ASN A 70 11.38 -2.17 11.06
C ASN A 70 10.34 -3.30 11.01
N GLN A 71 10.57 -4.39 11.77
CA GLN A 71 9.64 -5.52 11.83
C GLN A 71 8.30 -5.13 12.44
N TRP A 72 8.29 -4.54 13.63
CA TRP A 72 7.05 -4.14 14.29
C TRP A 72 6.28 -3.08 13.51
N GLY A 73 6.97 -2.07 12.96
CA GLY A 73 6.34 -1.06 12.12
C GLY A 73 5.66 -1.66 10.90
N ARG A 74 6.35 -2.58 10.18
CA ARG A 74 5.75 -3.28 9.03
C ARG A 74 4.58 -4.16 9.43
N THR A 75 4.66 -4.87 10.56
CA THR A 75 3.55 -5.68 11.07
C THR A 75 2.32 -4.84 11.37
N ILE A 76 2.50 -3.68 12.02
CA ILE A 76 1.39 -2.77 12.34
C ILE A 76 0.77 -2.21 11.06
N ILE A 77 1.60 -1.71 10.13
CA ILE A 77 1.13 -1.16 8.85
C ILE A 77 0.38 -2.23 8.04
N MET A 78 0.88 -3.46 8.01
CA MET A 78 0.24 -4.57 7.31
C MET A 78 -1.09 -5.00 7.97
N GLY A 79 -1.15 -5.02 9.31
CA GLY A 79 -2.40 -5.28 10.03
C GLY A 79 -3.47 -4.22 9.75
N LEU A 80 -3.09 -2.93 9.77
CA LEU A 80 -3.98 -1.83 9.43
C LEU A 80 -4.45 -1.92 7.98
N PHE A 81 -3.56 -2.22 7.04
CA PHE A 81 -3.90 -2.39 5.64
C PHE A 81 -4.90 -3.52 5.42
N LEU A 82 -4.71 -4.69 6.04
CA LEU A 82 -5.65 -5.80 5.90
C LEU A 82 -7.03 -5.44 6.45
N PHE A 83 -7.07 -4.75 7.60
CA PHE A 83 -8.32 -4.27 8.18
C PHE A 83 -9.06 -3.30 7.26
N THR A 84 -8.39 -2.26 6.76
CA THR A 84 -8.99 -1.28 5.84
C THR A 84 -9.29 -1.88 4.48
N PHE A 85 -8.54 -2.89 4.04
CA PHE A 85 -8.74 -3.60 2.79
C PHE A 85 -10.03 -4.41 2.82
N ILE A 86 -10.28 -5.19 3.88
CA ILE A 86 -11.55 -5.93 4.04
C ILE A 86 -12.74 -4.96 4.05
N PHE A 87 -12.60 -3.82 4.71
CA PHE A 87 -13.64 -2.77 4.70
C PHE A 87 -13.81 -2.12 3.32
N ALA A 88 -12.74 -1.90 2.57
CA ALA A 88 -12.82 -1.36 1.21
C ALA A 88 -13.51 -2.33 0.24
N LEU A 89 -13.31 -3.64 0.42
CA LEU A 89 -13.94 -4.68 -0.42
C LEU A 89 -15.47 -4.75 -0.28
N SER A 90 -16.01 -4.39 0.89
CA SER A 90 -17.45 -4.38 1.13
C SER A 90 -18.15 -3.18 0.51
N LYS A 91 -17.41 -2.20 -0.02
CA LYS A 91 -17.95 -1.05 -0.73
C LYS A 91 -18.04 -1.33 -2.23
N GLU A 92 -19.06 -0.77 -2.87
CA GLU A 92 -19.22 -0.81 -4.33
C GLU A 92 -18.27 0.15 -5.05
N ASN A 93 -17.74 1.15 -4.35
CA ASN A 93 -16.86 2.16 -4.93
C ASN A 93 -15.38 1.77 -4.82
N ASP A 94 -14.79 1.41 -5.96
CA ASP A 94 -13.37 1.07 -6.10
C ASP A 94 -12.40 2.21 -5.74
N THR A 95 -12.88 3.45 -5.67
CA THR A 95 -12.06 4.61 -5.28
C THR A 95 -11.43 4.40 -3.90
N ILE A 96 -12.19 3.86 -2.94
CA ILE A 96 -11.71 3.62 -1.57
C ILE A 96 -10.57 2.60 -1.60
N LEU A 97 -10.70 1.55 -2.41
CA LEU A 97 -9.68 0.52 -2.57
C LEU A 97 -8.39 1.09 -3.19
N LYS A 98 -8.50 1.92 -4.25
CA LYS A 98 -7.38 2.61 -4.89
C LYS A 98 -6.61 3.49 -3.91
N TRP A 99 -7.32 4.32 -3.14
CA TRP A 99 -6.71 5.18 -2.13
C TRP A 99 -6.09 4.38 -0.98
N ASN A 100 -6.68 3.25 -0.59
CA ASN A 100 -6.09 2.39 0.43
C ASN A 100 -4.69 1.88 0.04
N TYR A 101 -4.48 1.54 -1.24
CA TYR A 101 -3.14 1.20 -1.74
C TYR A 101 -2.16 2.38 -1.68
N ILE A 102 -2.60 3.60 -2.02
CA ILE A 102 -1.78 4.81 -1.89
C ILE A 102 -1.32 4.97 -0.44
N PHE A 103 -2.26 4.98 0.51
CA PHE A 103 -1.96 5.13 1.93
C PHE A 103 -1.02 4.04 2.45
N PHE A 104 -1.22 2.79 2.02
CA PHE A 104 -0.36 1.68 2.40
C PHE A 104 1.08 1.86 1.90
N LEU A 105 1.26 2.20 0.62
CA LEU A 105 2.58 2.42 0.04
C LEU A 105 3.30 3.60 0.70
N THR A 106 2.61 4.73 0.90
CA THR A 106 3.15 5.90 1.60
C THR A 106 3.57 5.54 3.03
N ALA A 107 2.75 4.78 3.78
CA ALA A 107 3.12 4.37 5.13
C ALA A 107 4.37 3.47 5.15
N LEU A 108 4.46 2.51 4.23
CA LEU A 108 5.62 1.61 4.12
C LEU A 108 6.90 2.36 3.73
N MET A 109 6.84 3.21 2.71
CA MET A 109 7.99 3.98 2.25
C MET A 109 8.39 5.04 3.27
N GLY A 110 7.43 5.75 3.86
CA GLY A 110 7.66 6.71 4.94
C GLY A 110 8.33 6.07 6.17
N LEU A 111 7.88 4.89 6.60
CA LEU A 111 8.55 4.14 7.66
C LEU A 111 10.00 3.83 7.28
N GLN A 112 10.23 3.38 6.04
CA GLN A 112 11.58 3.08 5.56
C GLN A 112 12.47 4.33 5.53
N THR A 113 11.96 5.46 5.03
CA THR A 113 12.66 6.75 5.02
C THR A 113 13.03 7.20 6.44
N ILE A 114 12.12 7.09 7.41
CA ILE A 114 12.38 7.45 8.81
C ILE A 114 13.47 6.55 9.43
N LEU A 115 13.43 5.25 9.16
CA LEU A 115 14.42 4.31 9.67
C LEU A 115 15.78 4.51 9.03
N GLU A 116 15.84 4.71 7.72
CA GLU A 116 17.08 5.02 7.01
C GLU A 116 17.69 6.34 7.49
N TRP A 117 16.86 7.35 7.76
CA TRP A 117 17.31 8.63 8.31
C TRP A 117 17.89 8.48 9.72
N LYS A 118 17.26 7.65 10.56
CA LYS A 118 17.67 7.44 11.95
C LYS A 118 18.89 6.53 12.11
N TYR A 119 18.95 5.44 11.34
CA TYR A 119 19.94 4.36 11.54
C TYR A 119 21.02 4.31 10.45
N LEU A 120 20.78 4.89 9.28
CA LEU A 120 21.69 4.86 8.12
C LEU A 120 22.00 6.26 7.59
N LYS A 121 21.98 7.27 8.47
CA LYS A 121 22.14 8.69 8.12
C LYS A 121 23.35 8.98 7.22
N ASP A 122 24.49 8.34 7.52
CA ASP A 122 25.75 8.55 6.78
C ASP A 122 25.69 8.05 5.33
N SER A 123 24.84 7.07 5.04
CA SER A 123 24.67 6.54 3.68
C SER A 123 23.85 7.46 2.77
N LYS A 124 23.11 8.42 3.35
CA LYS A 124 22.13 9.27 2.64
C LYS A 124 21.05 8.50 1.87
N GLN A 125 20.87 7.19 2.12
CA GLN A 125 19.86 6.36 1.48
C GLN A 125 18.43 6.86 1.72
N TYR A 126 18.18 7.52 2.86
CA TYR A 126 16.88 8.12 3.14
C TYR A 126 16.46 9.19 2.10
N LEU A 127 17.43 9.88 1.47
CA LEU A 127 17.12 10.82 0.38
C LEU A 127 16.70 10.09 -0.89
N LEU A 128 17.34 8.96 -1.18
CA LEU A 128 16.99 8.10 -2.32
C LEU A 128 15.56 7.58 -2.17
N THR A 129 15.23 7.05 -0.98
CA THR A 129 13.90 6.51 -0.69
C THR A 129 12.84 7.60 -0.73
N LEU A 130 13.10 8.79 -0.15
CA LEU A 130 12.19 9.93 -0.19
C LEU A 130 11.93 10.42 -1.63
N ILE A 131 12.95 10.55 -2.46
CA ILE A 131 12.79 10.97 -3.87
C ILE A 131 11.98 9.93 -4.64
N SER A 132 12.31 8.65 -4.44
CA SER A 132 11.57 7.54 -5.08
C SER A 132 10.10 7.55 -4.66
N GLU A 133 9.83 7.75 -3.37
CA GLU A 133 8.50 7.86 -2.80
C GLU A 133 7.68 8.98 -3.46
N ILE A 134 8.24 10.19 -3.56
CA ILE A 134 7.56 11.34 -4.18
C ILE A 134 7.19 11.04 -5.65
N ILE A 135 8.12 10.46 -6.42
CA ILE A 135 7.89 10.14 -7.84
C ILE A 135 6.77 9.10 -7.98
N ILE A 136 6.82 8.02 -7.19
CA ILE A 136 5.90 6.90 -7.31
C ILE A 136 4.50 7.28 -6.85
N ILE A 137 4.39 7.98 -5.72
CA ILE A 137 3.10 8.50 -5.24
C ILE A 137 2.52 9.48 -6.26
N GLY A 138 3.33 10.38 -6.83
CA GLY A 138 2.89 11.33 -7.86
C GLY A 138 2.31 10.63 -9.09
N ILE A 139 3.01 9.63 -9.62
CA ILE A 139 2.55 8.81 -10.75
C ILE A 139 1.22 8.11 -10.39
N PHE A 140 1.12 7.57 -9.18
CA PHE A 140 -0.04 6.78 -8.79
C PHE A 140 -1.27 7.66 -8.52
N VAL A 141 -1.11 8.83 -7.90
CA VAL A 141 -2.17 9.82 -7.76
C VAL A 141 -2.67 10.30 -9.13
N TYR A 142 -1.76 10.55 -10.07
CA TYR A 142 -2.13 10.89 -11.45
C TYR A 142 -2.95 9.76 -12.11
N TYR A 143 -2.49 8.52 -12.01
CA TYR A 143 -3.18 7.35 -12.54
C TYR A 143 -4.59 7.18 -11.96
N VAL A 144 -4.73 7.23 -10.62
CA VAL A 144 -6.02 7.09 -9.95
C VAL A 144 -6.99 8.17 -10.40
N ASN A 145 -6.54 9.42 -10.48
CA ASN A 145 -7.38 10.52 -10.96
C ASN A 145 -7.75 10.35 -12.44
N SER A 146 -6.82 9.94 -13.31
CA SER A 146 -7.08 9.78 -14.75
C SER A 146 -8.18 8.76 -15.07
N ILE A 147 -8.31 7.71 -14.27
CA ILE A 147 -9.35 6.69 -14.43
C ILE A 147 -10.69 7.17 -13.88
N SER A 148 -10.70 8.05 -12.87
CA SER A 148 -11.96 8.57 -12.31
C SER A 148 -12.68 9.57 -13.22
N TYR A 149 -12.04 10.07 -14.28
CA TYR A 149 -12.64 10.97 -15.28
C TYR A 149 -13.07 10.27 -16.58
N LEU A 150 -12.93 8.95 -16.67
CA LEU A 150 -13.37 8.10 -17.78
C LEU A 150 -14.60 7.28 -17.36
#